data_AF-A0A9E0UU02-F1
#
_entry.id   AF-A0A9E0UU02-F1
#
_cell.length_a   1.000
_cell.length_b   1.000
_cell.length_c   1.000
_cell.angle_alpha   90.00
_cell.angle_beta   90.00
_cell.angle_gamma   90.00
#
_symmetry.space_group_name_H-M   'P 1'
#
loop_
_entity.id
_entity.type
_entity.pdbx_description
1 polymer ?
#
loop_
_entity_poly.entity_id
_entity_poly.type
_entity_poly.pdbx_seq_one_letter_code
_entity_poly.pdbx_strand_id
1 'polypeptide(L)'
;MRFNGNSAEISIECKNSKLKIREPLRGFEVLVGGTWIEPKAALSGGKIILKSEGEIESVRYIWKNWALPDVCIFNSEDMPLAPFLKNKN
;
A
#
# COMPACT_ATOMS: atom_id res chain seq x y z
N MET A 1 -1.44 -6.57 7.38
CA MET A 1 -0.22 -6.41 6.57
C MET A 1 0.86 -7.35 7.09
N ARG A 2 1.64 -7.97 6.22
CA ARG A 2 2.73 -8.88 6.57
C ARG A 2 4.01 -8.44 5.88
N PHE A 3 5.13 -8.44 6.61
CA PHE A 3 6.46 -8.09 6.09
C PHE A 3 7.30 -9.34 5.97
N ASN A 4 7.99 -9.52 4.84
CA ASN A 4 8.85 -10.67 4.54
C ASN A 4 10.11 -10.14 3.82
N GLY A 5 11.11 -9.69 4.58
CA GLY A 5 12.35 -9.13 4.03
C GLY A 5 12.08 -7.93 3.12
N ASN A 6 12.37 -8.06 1.82
CA ASN A 6 12.18 -7.01 0.82
C ASN A 6 10.76 -6.93 0.22
N SER A 7 9.79 -7.63 0.83
CA SER A 7 8.41 -7.68 0.36
C SER A 7 7.43 -7.38 1.50
N ALA A 8 6.35 -6.67 1.18
CA ALA A 8 5.22 -6.45 2.08
C ALA A 8 3.90 -6.83 1.41
N GLU A 9 3.07 -7.59 2.12
CA GLU A 9 1.73 -7.98 1.69
C GLU A 9 0.67 -7.16 2.41
N ILE A 10 -0.15 -6.47 1.64
CA ILE A 10 -1.30 -5.72 2.13
C ILE A 10 -2.57 -6.53 1.85
N SER A 11 -3.02 -7.24 2.89
CA SER A 11 -4.39 -7.73 2.97
C SER A 11 -5.26 -6.60 3.49
N ILE A 12 -6.14 -6.07 2.65
CA ILE A 12 -7.11 -5.07 3.05
C ILE A 12 -8.44 -5.81 3.17
N GLU A 13 -8.90 -6.01 4.40
CA GLU A 13 -10.22 -6.58 4.67
C GLU A 13 -11.19 -5.43 4.94
N CYS A 14 -12.10 -5.17 4.00
CA CYS A 14 -13.24 -4.29 4.27
C CYS A 14 -14.39 -5.15 4.81
N LYS A 15 -14.67 -5.02 6.11
CA LYS A 15 -15.87 -5.63 6.70
C LYS A 15 -17.09 -5.14 5.90
N ASN A 16 -17.82 -6.07 5.30
CA ASN A 16 -19.05 -5.86 4.53
C ASN A 16 -18.92 -5.17 3.16
N SER A 17 -17.72 -5.02 2.59
CA SER A 17 -17.58 -4.41 1.25
C SER A 17 -16.42 -5.00 0.44
N LYS A 18 -16.66 -5.23 -0.85
CA LYS A 18 -15.59 -5.56 -1.81
C LYS A 18 -14.76 -4.30 -2.06
N LEU A 19 -13.43 -4.44 -2.08
CA LEU A 19 -12.54 -3.35 -2.45
C LEU A 19 -12.46 -3.23 -3.97
N LYS A 20 -12.42 -1.98 -4.44
CA LYS A 20 -12.13 -1.62 -5.82
C LYS A 20 -10.69 -1.12 -5.86
N ILE A 21 -9.81 -1.90 -6.49
CA ILE A 21 -8.42 -1.53 -6.71
C ILE A 21 -8.30 -1.11 -8.18
N ARG A 22 -7.82 0.11 -8.42
CA ARG A 22 -7.66 0.70 -9.75
C ARG A 22 -6.19 0.75 -10.10
N GLU A 23 -5.83 0.31 -11.29
CA GLU A 23 -4.47 0.47 -11.79
C GLU A 23 -4.24 1.88 -12.37
N PRO A 24 -2.99 2.37 -12.34
CA PRO A 24 -1.81 1.76 -11.73
C PRO A 24 -1.80 1.89 -10.19
N LEU A 25 -1.16 0.92 -9.52
CA LEU A 25 -1.02 0.88 -8.05
C LEU A 25 -0.02 1.95 -7.59
N ARG A 26 -0.53 3.11 -7.19
CA ARG A 26 0.23 4.31 -6.79
C ARG A 26 0.02 4.65 -5.33
N GLY A 27 0.75 5.66 -4.85
CA GLY A 27 0.56 6.24 -3.53
C GLY A 27 1.17 5.45 -2.37
N PHE A 28 1.88 4.35 -2.66
CA PHE A 28 2.64 3.59 -1.66
C PHE A 28 4.07 4.10 -1.55
N GLU A 29 4.57 4.15 -0.32
CA GLU A 29 5.99 4.34 -0.04
C GLU A 29 6.43 3.33 1.01
N VAL A 30 7.66 2.84 0.89
CA VAL A 30 8.28 1.90 1.82
C VAL A 30 9.53 2.51 2.44
N LEU A 31 9.74 2.26 3.74
CA LEU A 31 10.95 2.65 4.45
C LEU A 31 11.99 1.53 4.29
N VAL A 32 13.14 1.87 3.74
CA VAL A 32 14.28 0.96 3.54
C VAL A 32 15.55 1.69 3.92
N GLY A 33 16.28 1.20 4.94
CA GLY A 33 17.52 1.81 5.39
C GLY A 33 17.32 3.27 5.84
N GLY A 34 16.19 3.58 6.49
CA GLY A 34 15.85 4.93 6.92
C GLY A 34 15.37 5.90 5.83
N THR A 35 15.22 5.45 4.57
CA THR A 35 14.73 6.30 3.46
C THR A 35 13.39 5.80 2.92
N TRP A 36 12.46 6.73 2.68
CA TRP A 36 11.18 6.45 2.03
C TRP A 36 11.37 6.41 0.51
N ILE A 37 11.01 5.29 -0.11
CA ILE A 37 11.10 5.08 -1.57
C ILE A 37 9.78 4.55 -2.14
N GLU A 38 9.57 4.74 -3.44
CA GLU A 38 8.44 4.14 -4.15
C GLU A 38 8.73 2.66 -4.47
N PRO A 39 7.91 1.71 -3.98
CA PRO A 39 8.11 0.29 -4.24
C PRO A 39 7.55 -0.11 -5.61
N LYS A 40 7.96 -1.29 -6.10
CA LYS A 40 7.23 -1.99 -7.16
C LYS A 40 5.95 -2.59 -6.56
N ALA A 41 4.79 -2.18 -7.05
CA ALA A 41 3.49 -2.64 -6.56
C ALA A 41 2.80 -3.57 -7.59
N ALA A 42 2.20 -4.65 -7.12
CA ALA A 42 1.43 -5.58 -7.94
C ALA A 42 0.20 -6.12 -7.20
N LEU A 43 -0.89 -6.40 -7.93
CA LEU A 43 -2.06 -7.10 -7.39
C LEU A 43 -1.92 -8.60 -7.63
N SER A 44 -1.92 -9.40 -6.57
CA SER A 44 -1.83 -10.87 -6.67
C SER A 44 -2.76 -11.53 -5.66
N GLY A 45 -3.66 -12.38 -6.14
CA GLY A 45 -4.59 -13.14 -5.28
C GLY A 45 -5.47 -12.24 -4.37
N GLY A 46 -5.84 -11.05 -4.84
CA GLY A 46 -6.63 -10.09 -4.05
C GLY A 46 -5.84 -9.31 -3.00
N LYS A 47 -4.51 -9.44 -2.98
CA LYS A 47 -3.60 -8.69 -2.10
C LYS A 47 -2.70 -7.77 -2.92
N ILE A 48 -2.33 -6.64 -2.32
CA ILE A 48 -1.30 -5.78 -2.90
C ILE A 48 0.06 -6.24 -2.37
N ILE A 49 0.97 -6.52 -3.28
CA ILE A 49 2.34 -6.92 -3.00
C ILE A 49 3.25 -5.74 -3.34
N LEU A 50 3.99 -5.27 -2.34
CA LEU A 50 5.02 -4.25 -2.49
C LEU A 50 6.40 -4.90 -2.43
N LYS A 51 7.29 -4.55 -3.35
CA LYS A 51 8.68 -5.00 -3.38
C LYS A 51 9.66 -3.84 -3.45
N SER A 52 10.77 -3.97 -2.76
CA SER A 52 11.92 -3.07 -2.82
C SER A 52 13.22 -3.84 -3.03
N GLU A 53 14.30 -3.11 -3.27
CA GLU A 53 15.65 -3.68 -3.39
C GLU A 53 16.27 -4.03 -2.02
N GLY A 54 15.79 -3.40 -0.93
CA GLY A 54 16.22 -3.68 0.45
C GLY A 54 15.09 -4.13 1.36
N GLU A 55 15.41 -4.43 2.62
CA GLU A 55 14.44 -4.85 3.64
C GLU A 55 13.43 -3.73 3.95
N ILE A 56 12.15 -4.08 3.96
CA ILE A 56 11.07 -3.14 4.24
C ILE A 56 10.85 -3.06 5.75
N GLU A 57 11.08 -1.86 6.29
CA GLU A 57 10.88 -1.53 7.71
C GLU A 57 9.46 -1.03 7.99
N SER A 58 8.90 -0.26 7.05
CA SER A 58 7.56 0.33 7.15
C SER A 58 6.92 0.53 5.78
N VAL A 59 5.59 0.59 5.75
CA VAL A 59 4.79 0.94 4.56
C VAL A 59 3.87 2.09 4.92
N ARG A 60 3.72 3.06 4.02
CA ARG A 60 2.69 4.10 4.10
C ARG A 60 1.94 4.24 2.77
N TYR A 61 0.72 4.75 2.85
CA TYR A 61 -0.15 5.00 1.71
C TYR A 61 -0.76 6.41 1.81
N ILE A 62 -0.66 7.20 0.73
CA ILE A 62 -1.25 8.55 0.61
C ILE A 62 -0.77 9.48 1.76
N TRP A 63 0.53 9.42 2.08
CA TRP A 63 1.13 10.16 3.19
C TRP A 63 1.71 11.53 2.81
N LYS A 64 1.40 12.02 1.59
CA LYS A 64 1.81 13.33 1.07
C LYS A 64 0.62 14.31 1.14
N ASN A 65 0.88 15.61 1.34
CA ASN A 65 -0.17 16.65 1.45
C ASN A 65 -1.12 16.71 0.24
N TRP A 66 -0.65 16.31 -0.95
CA TRP A 66 -1.48 16.19 -2.16
C TRP A 66 -1.28 14.81 -2.77
N ALA A 67 -2.17 13.87 -2.45
CA ALA A 67 -2.07 12.49 -2.91
C ALA A 67 -3.37 11.97 -3.55
N LEU A 68 -4.36 12.84 -3.77
CA LEU A 68 -5.62 12.52 -4.47
C LEU A 68 -5.41 11.82 -5.83
N PRO A 69 -4.48 12.27 -6.70
CA PRO A 69 -4.22 11.61 -7.98
C PRO A 69 -3.61 10.20 -7.86
N ASP A 70 -3.01 9.90 -6.71
CA ASP A 70 -2.30 8.65 -6.44
C ASP A 70 -3.19 7.61 -5.73
N VAL A 71 -4.43 7.97 -5.38
CA VAL A 71 -5.38 7.06 -4.75
C VAL A 71 -5.78 5.96 -5.73
N CYS A 72 -5.47 4.72 -5.37
CA CYS A 72 -5.80 3.53 -6.16
C CYS A 72 -6.71 2.52 -5.44
N ILE A 73 -6.98 2.70 -4.14
CA ILE A 73 -7.84 1.80 -3.35
C ILE A 73 -9.12 2.52 -2.93
N PHE A 74 -10.25 1.91 -3.25
CA PHE A 74 -11.59 2.41 -2.95
C PHE A 74 -12.45 1.31 -2.31
N ASN A 75 -13.46 1.70 -1.53
CA ASN A 75 -14.52 0.80 -1.09
C ASN A 75 -15.56 0.58 -2.22
N SER A 76 -16.63 -0.18 -1.95
CA SER A 76 -17.68 -0.45 -2.94
C SER A 76 -18.46 0.79 -3.36
N GLU A 77 -18.50 1.82 -2.51
CA GLU A 77 -19.16 3.12 -2.72
C GLU A 77 -18.25 4.15 -3.40
N ASP A 78 -17.09 3.73 -3.92
CA ASP A 78 -16.09 4.60 -4.56
C ASP A 78 -15.49 5.67 -3.61
N MET A 79 -15.58 5.46 -2.30
CA MET A 79 -14.83 6.27 -1.33
C MET A 79 -13.38 5.79 -1.23
N PRO A 80 -12.41 6.73 -1.20
CA PRO A 80 -10.99 6.41 -1.13
C PRO A 80 -10.64 5.81 0.23
N LEU A 81 -9.72 4.84 0.24
CA LEU A 81 -9.14 4.35 1.49
C LEU A 81 -8.36 5.47 2.18
N ALA A 82 -8.56 5.63 3.48
CA ALA A 82 -7.84 6.60 4.28
C ALA A 82 -6.32 6.34 4.25
N PRO A 83 -5.48 7.41 4.36
CA PRO A 83 -4.05 7.26 4.52
C PRO A 83 -3.70 6.35 5.71
N PHE A 84 -2.64 5.57 5.57
CA PHE A 84 -2.14 4.74 6.66
C PHE A 84 -0.62 4.68 6.69
N LEU A 85 -0.10 4.35 7.86
CA LEU A 85 1.29 4.01 8.12
C LEU A 85 1.30 2.73 8.95
N LYS A 86 2.07 1.73 8.53
CA LYS A 86 2.28 0.50 9.29
C LYS A 86 3.77 0.19 9.32
N ASN A 87 4.28 0.03 10.54
CA ASN A 87 5.63 -0.46 10.79
C ASN A 87 5.63 -1.99 10.84
N LYS A 88 6.80 -2.58 10.60
CA LYS A 88 7.02 -4.03 10.69
C LYS A 88 6.74 -4.61 12.09
N ASN A 89 6.86 -3.78 13.13
CA ASN A 89 6.60 -4.14 14.54
C ASN A 89 5.11 -4.24 14.89
#